data_AF-A0A2Z2NSG8-F1
#
_entry.id   AF-A0A2Z2NSG8-F1
#
_cell.length_a   1.000
_cell.length_b   1.000
_cell.length_c   1.000
_cell.angle_alpha   90.00
_cell.angle_beta   90.00
_cell.angle_gamma   90.00
#
_symmetry.space_group_name_H-M   'P 1'
#
loop_
_entity.id
_entity.type
_entity.pdbx_description
1 polymer ?
#
loop_
_entity_poly.entity_id
_entity_poly.type
_entity_poly.pdbx_seq_one_letter_code
_entity_poly.pdbx_strand_id
1 'polypeptide(L)'
;MAFNDVDFCLRAHTAGYDNLLLSDVTITHHESLSRGEDDSPIKTARFAAECKVMHHRWQHYIYRDPYWNPLLSLIEEQPMLEVALPPVA
;
A
#
# COMPACT_ATOMS: atom_id res chain seq x y z
N MET A 1 0.97 14.72 5.04
CA MET A 1 1.53 13.88 3.99
C MET A 1 0.75 12.59 4.02
N ALA A 2 0.13 12.22 2.92
CA ALA A 2 -0.33 10.86 2.68
C ALA A 2 0.83 10.06 2.06
N PHE A 3 0.92 8.78 2.38
CA PHE A 3 1.83 7.80 1.76
C PHE A 3 3.34 7.90 2.08
N ASN A 4 3.75 8.67 3.10
CA ASN A 4 5.17 8.80 3.43
C ASN A 4 5.79 7.49 3.95
N ASP A 5 5.00 6.69 4.64
CA ASP A 5 5.32 5.34 5.10
C ASP A 5 5.51 4.39 3.90
N VAL A 6 4.56 4.34 2.98
CA VAL A 6 4.64 3.52 1.75
C VAL A 6 5.85 3.92 0.91
N ASP A 7 6.05 5.22 0.66
CA ASP A 7 7.19 5.73 -0.11
C ASP A 7 8.54 5.42 0.57
N PHE A 8 8.60 5.43 1.90
CA PHE A 8 9.79 5.02 2.64
C PHE A 8 10.07 3.53 2.48
N CYS A 9 9.07 2.67 2.71
CA CYS A 9 9.22 1.22 2.61
C CYS A 9 9.61 0.77 1.20
N LEU A 10 9.06 1.40 0.15
CA LEU A 10 9.45 1.13 -1.24
C LEU A 10 10.87 1.61 -1.55
N ARG A 11 11.29 2.79 -1.05
CA ARG A 11 12.69 3.23 -1.19
C ARG A 11 13.67 2.28 -0.51
N ALA A 12 13.38 1.88 0.72
CA ALA A 12 14.20 0.91 1.44
C ALA A 12 14.28 -0.42 0.65
N HIS A 13 13.15 -0.88 0.12
CA HIS A 13 13.11 -2.07 -0.71
C HIS A 13 13.97 -1.94 -1.98
N THR A 14 13.87 -0.83 -2.71
CA THR A 14 14.75 -0.59 -3.88
C THR A 14 16.24 -0.47 -3.53
N ALA A 15 16.57 -0.15 -2.29
CA ALA A 15 17.94 -0.11 -1.79
C ALA A 15 18.46 -1.48 -1.30
N GLY A 16 17.66 -2.54 -1.43
CA GLY A 16 18.04 -3.91 -1.06
C GLY A 16 17.71 -4.29 0.39
N TYR A 17 16.87 -3.52 1.07
CA TYR A 17 16.36 -3.86 2.42
C TYR A 17 15.01 -4.57 2.34
N ASP A 18 14.72 -5.42 3.32
CA ASP A 18 13.42 -6.07 3.45
C ASP A 18 12.52 -5.38 4.47
N ASN A 19 11.23 -5.30 4.16
CA ASN A 19 10.20 -4.85 5.10
C ASN A 19 9.66 -6.08 5.85
N LEU A 20 9.99 -6.21 7.13
CA LEU A 20 9.58 -7.34 7.96
C LEU A 20 8.46 -6.95 8.93
N LEU A 21 7.38 -7.72 8.92
CA LEU A 21 6.30 -7.63 9.91
C LEU A 21 6.51 -8.68 11.00
N LEU A 22 6.55 -8.25 12.25
CA LEU A 22 6.65 -9.15 13.40
C LEU A 22 5.25 -9.38 14.00
N SER A 23 4.72 -10.59 13.88
CA SER A 23 3.36 -10.94 14.34
C SER A 23 3.15 -10.77 15.85
N ASP A 24 4.22 -10.93 16.62
CA ASP A 24 4.16 -10.97 18.09
C ASP A 24 4.38 -9.59 18.72
N VAL A 25 4.51 -8.54 17.89
CA VAL A 25 4.77 -7.17 18.33
C VAL A 25 3.53 -6.31 18.08
N THR A 26 3.06 -5.66 19.13
CA THR A 26 1.94 -4.71 19.07
C THR A 26 2.43 -3.29 19.28
N ILE A 27 2.07 -2.40 18.35
CA ILE A 27 2.35 -0.96 18.43
C ILE A 27 1.02 -0.22 18.35
N THR A 28 0.78 0.72 19.28
CA THR A 28 -0.39 1.59 19.23
C THR A 28 -0.09 2.83 18.40
N HIS A 29 -0.83 3.02 17.32
CA HIS A 29 -0.77 4.22 16.49
C HIS A 29 -2.01 5.09 16.74
N HIS A 30 -1.80 6.32 17.19
CA HIS A 30 -2.86 7.32 17.32
C HIS A 30 -2.95 8.12 16.02
N GLU A 31 -3.73 7.59 15.08
CA GLU A 31 -3.86 8.15 13.73
C GLU A 31 -4.35 9.60 13.76
N SER A 32 -3.80 10.42 12.86
CA SER A 32 -4.23 11.80 12.57
C SER A 32 -4.24 12.77 13.77
N LEU A 33 -3.64 12.40 14.90
CA LEU A 33 -3.67 13.16 16.16
C LEU A 33 -3.13 14.59 16.04
N SER A 34 -2.05 14.78 15.27
CA SER A 34 -1.41 16.08 15.07
C SER A 34 -1.90 16.83 13.83
N ARG A 35 -2.57 16.13 12.90
CA ARG A 35 -2.88 16.64 11.56
C ARG A 35 -4.34 17.09 11.41
N GLY A 36 -5.24 16.52 12.20
CA GLY A 36 -6.69 16.71 12.08
C GLY A 36 -7.24 16.13 10.77
N GLU A 37 -8.52 16.37 10.49
CA GLU A 37 -9.19 15.84 9.30
C GLU A 37 -8.66 16.46 7.99
N ASP A 38 -8.72 15.71 6.88
CA ASP A 38 -8.33 16.18 5.54
C ASP A 38 -9.54 16.77 4.78
N ASP A 39 -10.18 17.77 5.38
CA ASP A 39 -11.47 18.34 4.98
C ASP A 39 -11.39 19.65 4.16
N SER A 40 -10.28 20.39 4.26
CA SER A 40 -10.15 21.67 3.54
C SER A 40 -9.77 21.48 2.06
N PRO A 41 -10.20 22.38 1.16
CA PRO A 41 -9.83 22.34 -0.26
C PRO A 41 -8.31 22.31 -0.52
N ILE A 42 -7.53 22.99 0.32
CA ILE A 42 -6.07 23.01 0.26
C ILE A 42 -5.49 21.61 0.55
N LYS A 43 -6.02 20.94 1.58
CA LYS A 43 -5.61 19.59 1.95
C LYS A 43 -5.97 18.58 0.87
N THR A 44 -7.15 18.70 0.26
CA THR A 44 -7.57 17.87 -0.89
C THR A 44 -6.66 18.07 -2.10
N ALA A 45 -6.34 19.32 -2.45
CA ALA A 45 -5.44 19.61 -3.57
C ALA A 45 -4.03 19.04 -3.33
N ARG A 46 -3.53 19.15 -2.09
CA ARG A 46 -2.27 18.51 -1.68
C ARG A 46 -2.33 17.00 -1.80
N PHE A 47 -3.39 16.37 -1.31
CA PHE A 47 -3.58 14.92 -1.40
C PHE A 47 -3.56 14.45 -2.86
N ALA A 48 -4.27 15.14 -3.76
CA ALA A 48 -4.27 14.82 -5.19
C ALA A 48 -2.87 14.94 -5.81
N ALA A 49 -2.08 15.94 -5.39
CA ALA A 49 -0.69 16.07 -5.83
C ALA A 49 0.20 14.93 -5.30
N GLU A 50 0.05 14.56 -4.03
CA GLU A 50 0.76 13.43 -3.41
C GLU A 50 0.41 12.10 -4.13
N CYS A 51 -0.87 11.86 -4.47
CA CYS A 51 -1.28 10.70 -5.27
C CYS A 51 -0.57 10.65 -6.62
N LYS A 52 -0.48 11.77 -7.34
CA LYS A 52 0.21 11.85 -8.65
C LYS A 52 1.69 11.49 -8.51
N VAL A 53 2.34 11.97 -7.46
CA VAL A 53 3.75 11.65 -7.19
C VAL A 53 3.92 10.15 -6.95
N MET A 54 3.07 9.53 -6.13
CA MET A 54 3.12 8.10 -5.84
C MET A 54 2.89 7.25 -7.09
N HIS A 55 1.86 7.58 -7.89
CA HIS A 55 1.59 6.88 -9.15
C HIS A 55 2.77 6.99 -10.11
N HIS A 56 3.32 8.18 -10.30
CA HIS A 56 4.44 8.36 -11.22
C HIS A 56 5.69 7.61 -10.77
N ARG A 57 6.04 7.72 -9.47
CA ARG A 57 7.27 7.14 -8.91
C ARG A 57 7.20 5.61 -8.80
N TRP A 58 6.05 5.08 -8.38
CA TRP A 58 5.90 3.68 -7.99
C TRP A 58 4.93 2.89 -8.86
N GLN A 59 4.57 3.41 -10.04
CA GLN A 59 3.69 2.74 -11.01
C GLN A 59 3.97 1.24 -11.16
N HIS A 60 5.25 0.83 -11.23
CA HIS A 60 5.58 -0.57 -11.44
C HIS A 60 5.19 -1.48 -10.27
N TYR A 61 5.26 -1.00 -9.02
CA TYR A 61 4.80 -1.74 -7.84
C TYR A 61 3.28 -1.67 -7.72
N ILE A 62 2.68 -0.54 -8.08
CA ILE A 62 1.21 -0.37 -8.05
C ILE A 62 0.53 -1.31 -9.06
N TYR A 63 1.08 -1.43 -10.28
CA TYR A 63 0.52 -2.33 -11.29
C TYR A 63 0.93 -3.79 -11.10
N ARG A 64 2.00 -4.04 -10.35
CA ARG A 64 2.53 -5.38 -10.12
C ARG A 64 3.19 -5.45 -8.75
N ASP A 65 2.37 -5.69 -7.74
CA ASP A 65 2.85 -5.93 -6.39
C ASP A 65 3.46 -7.36 -6.32
N PRO A 66 4.76 -7.51 -6.05
CA PRO A 66 5.40 -8.81 -5.93
C PRO A 66 4.92 -9.62 -4.71
N TYR A 67 4.29 -8.96 -3.73
CA TYR A 67 3.77 -9.58 -2.53
C TYR A 67 2.27 -9.89 -2.60
N TRP A 68 1.58 -9.50 -3.69
CA TRP A 68 0.19 -9.88 -3.91
C TRP A 68 0.07 -11.37 -4.20
N ASN A 69 -0.85 -12.05 -3.51
CA ASN A 69 -1.08 -13.47 -3.76
C ASN A 69 -1.79 -13.64 -5.12
N PRO A 70 -1.24 -14.43 -6.07
CA PRO A 70 -1.85 -14.63 -7.39
C PRO A 70 -3.26 -15.25 -7.37
N LEU A 71 -3.67 -15.86 -6.25
CA LEU A 71 -5.00 -16.44 -6.04
C LEU A 71 -6.04 -15.42 -5.55
N LEU A 72 -5.67 -14.14 -5.43
CA LEU A 72 -6.57 -13.07 -5.04
C LEU A 72 -6.87 -12.16 -6.23
N SER A 73 -8.15 -11.84 -6.42
CA SER A 73 -8.61 -10.90 -7.45
C SER A 73 -8.09 -9.48 -7.18
N LEU A 74 -7.57 -8.83 -8.22
CA LEU A 74 -7.13 -7.43 -8.17
C LEU A 74 -8.27 -6.40 -8.30
N ILE A 75 -9.49 -6.87 -8.57
CA ILE A 75 -10.64 -6.00 -8.90
C ILE A 75 -11.72 -6.07 -7.82
N GLU A 76 -11.76 -7.14 -7.02
CA GLU A 76 -12.78 -7.34 -6.00
C GLU A 76 -12.40 -6.64 -4.69
N GLU A 77 -13.34 -5.86 -4.14
CA GLU A 77 -13.17 -5.17 -2.86
C GLU A 77 -13.01 -6.13 -1.67
N GLN A 78 -13.51 -7.36 -1.81
CA GLN A 78 -13.33 -8.46 -0.85
C GLN A 78 -12.72 -9.65 -1.58
N PRO A 79 -11.39 -9.76 -1.64
CA PRO A 79 -10.75 -10.82 -2.40
C PRO A 79 -11.04 -12.16 -1.73
N MET A 80 -11.88 -12.97 -2.35
CA MET A 80 -12.05 -14.36 -1.94
C MET A 80 -10.85 -15.16 -2.41
N LEU A 81 -10.39 -16.09 -1.58
CA LEU A 81 -9.35 -17.03 -1.99
C LEU A 81 -9.95 -17.95 -3.06
N GLU A 82 -9.59 -17.75 -4.32
CA GLU A 82 -9.93 -18.73 -5.36
C GLU A 82 -9.01 -19.93 -5.17
N VAL A 83 -9.56 -21.03 -4.64
CA VAL A 83 -8.86 -22.31 -4.61
C VAL A 83 -8.72 -22.77 -6.05
N ALA A 84 -7.56 -22.51 -6.66
CA ALA A 84 -7.19 -23.14 -7.91
C ALA A 84 -7.12 -24.66 -7.65
N LEU A 85 -8.18 -25.38 -8.03
CA LEU A 85 -8.10 -26.84 -8.11
C LEU A 85 -6.96 -27.16 -9.09
N PRO A 86 -6.04 -28.08 -8.74
CA PRO A 86 -4.99 -28.46 -9.67
C PRO A 86 -5.64 -28.97 -10.96
N PRO A 87 -5.03 -28.71 -12.14
CA PRO A 87 -5.55 -29.24 -13.39
C PRO A 87 -5.67 -30.77 -13.26
N VAL A 88 -6.88 -31.28 -13.45
CA VAL A 88 -7.13 -32.72 -13.52
C VAL A 88 -6.31 -33.25 -14.69
N ALA A 89 -5.45 -34.23 -14.41
CA ALA A 89 -4.61 -34.91 -15.38
C ALA A 89 -5.43 -35.66 -16.45
#